data_AF-A0A2K4IMQ9-F1
#
_entry.id   AF-A0A2K4IMQ9-F1
#
_cell.length_a   1.000
_cell.length_b   1.000
_cell.length_c   1.000
_cell.angle_alpha   90.00
_cell.angle_beta   90.00
_cell.angle_gamma   90.00
#
_symmetry.space_group_name_H-M   'P 1'
#
loop_
_entity.id
_entity.type
_entity.pdbx_description
1 polymer ?
#
loop_
_entity_poly.entity_id
_entity_poly.type
_entity_poly.pdbx_seq_one_letter_code
_entity_poly.pdbx_strand_id
1 'polypeptide(L)' 'MAFYIEMDKTAETEEYVEYTFGRGVEVGLIRLDKIKGTIAVLKECPLDAKGQWSDRVGMKLARFFVSGEFPEKTQWAS' A
#
# COMPACT_ATOMS: atom_id res chain seq x y z
N MET A 1 -18.67 -5.94 6.57
CA MET A 1 -17.73 -5.51 7.62
C MET A 1 -16.88 -4.43 7.01
N ALA A 2 -16.86 -3.24 7.62
CA ALA A 2 -16.06 -2.14 7.09
C ALA A 2 -14.57 -2.42 7.36
N PHE A 3 -13.73 -2.39 6.34
CA PHE A 3 -12.27 -2.48 6.49
C PHE A 3 -11.67 -1.10 6.27
N TYR A 4 -11.02 -0.60 7.31
CA TYR A 4 -10.29 0.65 7.29
C TYR A 4 -8.80 0.36 7.39
N ILE A 5 -8.06 0.68 6.33
CA ILE A 5 -6.61 0.48 6.24
C ILE A 5 -5.97 1.84 5.98
N GLU A 6 -5.19 2.32 6.94
CA GLU A 6 -4.40 3.54 6.80
C GLU A 6 -3.20 3.23 5.91
N MET A 7 -2.90 4.16 5.00
CA MET A 7 -1.73 4.09 4.14
C MET A 7 -0.98 5.43 4.16
N ASP A 8 0.27 5.39 4.60
CA ASP A 8 1.14 6.56 4.64
C ASP A 8 2.37 6.29 3.79
N LYS A 9 2.71 7.24 2.93
CA LYS A 9 3.90 7.14 2.08
C LYS A 9 5.15 7.24 2.95
N THR A 10 6.09 6.32 2.75
CA THR A 10 7.36 6.33 3.50
C THR A 10 8.53 6.75 2.64
N ALA A 11 8.49 6.43 1.35
CA ALA A 11 9.53 6.80 0.41
C ALA A 11 8.93 6.96 -0.99
N GLU A 12 9.45 7.91 -1.74
CA GLU A 12 9.18 8.05 -3.16
C GLU A 12 10.46 8.42 -3.89
N THR A 13 10.73 7.68 -4.95
CA THR A 13 11.83 7.92 -5.89
C THR A 13 11.28 7.92 -7.32
N GLU A 14 12.17 8.11 -8.29
CA GLU A 14 11.81 7.96 -9.71
C GLU A 14 11.46 6.50 -10.06
N GLU A 15 12.06 5.53 -9.39
CA GLU A 15 11.90 4.10 -9.71
C GLU A 15 10.78 3.42 -8.91
N TYR A 16 10.49 3.89 -7.70
CA TYR A 16 9.52 3.23 -6.82
C TYR A 16 8.82 4.19 -5.86
N VAL A 17 7.70 3.73 -5.30
CA VAL A 17 7.05 4.34 -4.14
C VAL A 17 6.74 3.28 -3.09
N GLU A 18 6.88 3.66 -1.83
CA GLU A 18 6.60 2.82 -0.67
C GLU A 18 5.52 3.41 0.20
N TYR A 19 4.69 2.51 0.73
CA TYR A 19 3.64 2.85 1.68
C TYR A 19 3.69 1.88 2.85
N THR A 20 3.57 2.42 4.06
CA THR A 20 3.09 1.61 5.19
C THR A 20 1.60 1.38 5.03
N PHE A 21 1.13 0.21 5.43
CA PHE A 21 -0.30 -0.11 5.45
C PHE A 21 -0.68 -0.86 6.71
N GLY A 22 -1.77 -0.46 7.35
CA GLY A 22 -2.20 -1.08 8.60
C GLY A 22 -3.10 -0.18 9.41
N ARG A 23 -2.98 -0.29 10.74
CA ARG A 23 -3.69 0.58 11.68
C ARG A 23 -2.85 0.78 12.94
N GLY A 24 -2.66 2.04 13.34
CA GLY A 24 -1.86 2.36 14.52
C GLY A 24 -0.42 1.88 14.38
N VAL A 25 0.05 1.04 15.31
CA VAL A 25 1.43 0.50 15.30
C VAL A 25 1.58 -0.80 14.50
N GLU A 26 0.47 -1.46 14.19
CA GLU A 26 0.46 -2.75 13.48
C GLU A 26 0.42 -2.48 11.97
N VAL A 27 1.59 -2.20 11.40
CA VAL A 27 1.75 -1.83 9.99
C VAL A 27 2.73 -2.75 9.25
N GLY A 28 2.34 -3.09 8.02
CA GLY A 28 3.19 -3.67 6.99
C GLY A 28 3.80 -2.59 6.11
N LEU A 29 4.67 -3.00 5.19
CA LEU A 29 5.32 -2.16 4.19
C LEU A 29 5.12 -2.77 2.82
N ILE A 30 4.65 -1.97 1.87
CA ILE A 30 4.41 -2.37 0.49
C ILE A 30 5.10 -1.39 -0.46
N ARG A 31 5.68 -1.92 -1.55
CA ARG A 31 6.37 -1.16 -2.58
C ARG A 31 5.69 -1.38 -3.93
N LEU A 32 5.53 -0.30 -4.67
CA LEU A 32 5.19 -0.30 -6.09
C LEU A 32 6.42 0.16 -6.89
N ASP A 33 6.83 -0.66 -7.85
CA ASP A 33 7.80 -0.31 -8.89
C ASP A 33 7.09 0.56 -9.95
N LYS A 34 7.56 1.80 -10.15
CA LYS A 34 6.99 2.77 -11.09
C LYS A 34 7.41 2.53 -12.54
N ILE A 35 8.39 1.66 -12.79
CA ILE A 35 8.84 1.30 -14.14
C ILE A 35 8.07 0.09 -14.65
N LYS A 36 7.90 -0.93 -13.80
CA LYS A 36 7.28 -2.22 -14.15
C LYS A 36 5.83 -2.36 -13.70
N GLY A 37 5.35 -1.50 -12.80
CA GLY A 37 4.05 -1.65 -12.15
C GLY A 37 3.97 -2.86 -11.21
N THR A 38 5.12 -3.44 -10.84
CA THR A 38 5.17 -4.61 -9.95
C THR A 38 4.95 -4.18 -8.51
N ILE A 39 4.11 -4.90 -7.78
CA ILE A 39 3.80 -4.63 -6.38
C ILE A 39 4.38 -5.74 -5.53
N ALA A 40 5.12 -5.38 -4.47
CA ALA A 40 5.74 -6.32 -3.54
C ALA A 40 5.51 -5.89 -2.09
N VAL A 41 5.10 -6.84 -1.25
CA VAL A 41 5.05 -6.64 0.21
C VAL A 41 6.47 -6.85 0.76
N LEU A 42 7.06 -5.80 1.31
CA LEU A 42 8.39 -5.83 1.91
C LEU A 42 8.36 -6.25 3.38
N LYS A 43 7.26 -5.93 4.07
CA LYS A 43 7.01 -6.33 5.45
C LYS A 43 5.53 -6.68 5.58
N GLU A 44 5.23 -7.88 6.06
CA GLU A 44 3.85 -8.30 6.31
C GLU A 44 3.21 -7.43 7.40
N CYS A 45 1.92 -7.13 7.23
CA CYS A 45 1.14 -6.44 8.25
C CYS A 45 0.65 -7.47 9.27
N PRO A 46 0.90 -7.30 10.58
CA PRO A 46 0.43 -8.25 11.59
C PRO A 46 -1.10 -8.44 11.60
N LEU A 47 -1.85 -7.41 11.20
CA LEU A 47 -3.31 -7.47 11.07
C LEU A 47 -3.78 -8.22 9.82
N ASP A 48 -2.84 -8.58 8.93
CA ASP A 48 -3.11 -9.21 7.65
C ASP A 48 -2.92 -10.72 7.66
N ALA A 49 -3.54 -11.37 8.64
CA ALA A 49 -3.43 -12.84 8.83
C ALA A 49 -3.91 -13.68 7.63
N LYS A 50 -4.58 -13.08 6.64
CA LYS A 50 -5.13 -13.77 5.46
C LYS A 50 -4.71 -13.16 4.13
N GLY A 51 -3.79 -12.18 4.11
CA GLY A 51 -3.37 -11.46 2.90
C GLY A 51 -4.43 -10.52 2.29
N GLN A 52 -5.58 -10.36 2.94
CA GLN A 52 -6.68 -9.55 2.42
C GLN A 52 -6.38 -8.06 2.45
N TRP A 53 -5.51 -7.60 3.35
CA TRP A 53 -5.12 -6.20 3.44
C TRP A 53 -4.09 -5.89 2.36
N SER A 54 -3.07 -6.73 2.19
CA SER A 54 -2.10 -6.61 1.12
C SER A 54 -2.75 -6.63 -0.26
N ASP A 55 -3.76 -7.47 -0.48
CA ASP A 55 -4.49 -7.52 -1.76
C ASP A 55 -5.22 -6.21 -2.06
N ARG A 56 -5.91 -5.64 -1.06
CA ARG A 56 -6.68 -4.39 -1.22
C ARG A 56 -5.78 -3.19 -1.42
N VAL A 57 -4.72 -3.10 -0.61
CA VAL A 57 -3.71 -2.05 -0.69
C VAL A 57 -2.97 -2.17 -2.03
N GLY A 58 -2.63 -3.38 -2.47
CA GLY A 58 -2.06 -3.65 -3.78
C GLY A 58 -2.97 -3.20 -4.91
N MET A 59 -4.27 -3.52 -4.86
CA MET A 59 -5.23 -3.02 -5.85
C MET A 59 -5.28 -1.48 -5.88
N LYS A 60 -5.12 -0.82 -4.73
CA LYS A 60 -5.05 0.64 -4.67
C LYS A 60 -3.78 1.19 -5.30
N LEU A 61 -2.63 0.58 -5.03
CA LEU A 61 -1.37 0.94 -5.67
C LEU A 61 -1.41 0.74 -7.19
N ALA A 62 -2.07 -0.31 -7.66
CA ALA A 62 -2.28 -0.52 -9.09
C ALA A 62 -3.10 0.63 -9.72
N ARG A 63 -4.10 1.17 -9.00
CA ARG A 63 -4.84 2.37 -9.45
C ARG A 63 -3.96 3.61 -9.49
N PHE A 64 -3.13 3.80 -8.46
CA PHE A 64 -2.16 4.90 -8.43
C PHE A 64 -1.18 4.83 -9.59
N PHE A 65 -0.65 3.64 -9.89
CA PHE A 65 0.20 3.41 -11.05
C PHE A 65 -0.47 3.85 -12.35
N VAL A 66 -1.74 3.47 -12.57
CA VAL A 66 -2.49 3.87 -13.77
C VAL A 66 -2.75 5.38 -13.81
N SER A 67 -3.05 6.01 -12.67
CA SER A 67 -3.29 7.46 -12.60
C SER A 67 -2.02 8.32 -12.65
N GLY A 68 -0.86 7.75 -12.31
CA GLY A 68 0.38 8.49 -12.11
C GLY A 68 0.44 9.33 -10.83
N GLU A 69 -0.59 9.27 -9.97
CA GLU A 69 -0.69 10.06 -8.74
C GLU A 69 -0.34 9.21 -7.50
N PHE A 70 0.65 9.67 -6.73
CA PHE A 70 1.09 9.02 -5.50
C PHE A 70 0.90 9.99 -4.31
N PRO A 71 -0.27 9.99 -3.65
CA PRO A 71 -0.53 10.90 -2.53
C PRO A 71 0.28 10.53 -1.28
N GLU A 72 0.64 11.52 -0.46
CA GLU A 72 1.37 11.31 0.81
C GLU A 72 0.58 10.43 1.80
N LYS A 73 -0.73 10.64 1.88
CA LYS A 73 -1.63 9.90 2.76
C LYS A 73 -2.83 9.41 2.01
N THR A 74 -3.26 8.19 2.30
CA THR A 74 -4.45 7.63 1.73
C THR A 74 -5.04 6.53 2.61
N GLN A 75 -6.25 6.07 2.29
CA GLN A 75 -6.90 5.03 3.09
C GLN A 75 -7.73 4.08 2.22
N TRP A 76 -7.71 2.79 2.52
CA TRP A 76 -8.73 1.88 1.99
C TRP A 76 -9.93 1.88 2.93
N ALA A 77 -11.11 2.22 2.40
CA ALA A 77 -12.37 2.13 3.12
C ALA A 77 -13.39 1.39 2.22
N SER A 78 -13.88 0.24 2.69
CA SER A 78 -14.93 -0.57 2.04
C SER A 78 -15.78 -1.23 3.11
#